data_AF-A0A7X2D1N4-F1
#
_entry.id   AF-A0A7X2D1N4-F1
#
_cell.length_a   1.000
_cell.length_b   1.000
_cell.length_c   1.000
_cell.angle_alpha   90.00
_cell.angle_beta   90.00
_cell.angle_gamma   90.00
#
_symmetry.space_group_name_H-M   'P 1'
#
loop_
_entity.id
_entity.type
_entity.pdbx_description
1 polymer ?
#
loop_
_entity_poly.entity_id
_entity_poly.type
_entity_poly.pdbx_seq_one_letter_code
_entity_poly.pdbx_strand_id
1 'polypeptide(L)'
;MNHFKGKQFQKDVIIISVGYYLRYNLSYRDVQEMLYDRGINVSHTTIYRWVQEYGKLIYQIWNTIKGIYKKNRRNGTLFGFSVSTEIKVLMGIPA
;
A
#
# COMPACT_ATOMS: atom_id res chain seq x y z
N MET A 1 -15.57 -12.53 -8.01
CA MET A 1 -14.89 -11.93 -9.18
C MET A 1 -13.40 -11.76 -8.87
N ASN A 2 -12.50 -12.35 -9.66
CA ASN A 2 -11.05 -12.09 -9.51
C ASN A 2 -10.73 -10.70 -10.08
N HIS A 3 -10.80 -9.66 -9.24
CA HIS A 3 -10.59 -8.25 -9.59
C HIS A 3 -9.22 -7.92 -10.22
N PHE A 4 -8.30 -8.88 -10.24
CA PHE A 4 -6.92 -8.74 -10.72
C PHE A 4 -6.58 -9.66 -11.91
N LYS A 5 -7.55 -10.43 -12.44
CA LYS A 5 -7.29 -11.38 -13.54
C LYS A 5 -6.96 -10.62 -14.83
N GLY A 6 -5.81 -10.90 -15.44
CA GLY A 6 -5.39 -10.33 -16.74
C GLY A 6 -4.64 -9.00 -16.66
N LYS A 7 -4.24 -8.53 -15.47
CA LYS A 7 -3.38 -7.34 -15.34
C LYS A 7 -1.91 -7.75 -15.53
N GLN A 8 -1.15 -6.92 -16.25
CA GLN A 8 0.28 -7.11 -16.52
C GLN A 8 1.13 -7.15 -15.22
N PHE A 9 0.65 -6.50 -14.17
CA PHE A 9 1.34 -6.38 -12.88
C PHE A 9 0.65 -7.22 -11.81
N GLN A 10 1.46 -7.80 -10.92
CA GLN A 10 0.95 -8.54 -9.77
C GLN A 10 0.06 -7.65 -8.89
N LYS A 11 -1.00 -8.24 -8.32
CA LYS A 11 -1.95 -7.57 -7.43
C LYS A 11 -1.25 -6.80 -6.30
N ASP A 12 -0.13 -7.33 -5.80
CA ASP A 12 0.59 -6.77 -4.66
C ASP A 12 1.25 -5.45 -5.03
N VAL A 13 1.79 -5.33 -6.25
CA VAL A 13 2.34 -4.07 -6.78
C VAL A 13 1.25 -3.00 -6.87
N ILE A 14 0.06 -3.36 -7.36
CA ILE A 14 -1.07 -2.43 -7.48
C ILE A 14 -1.51 -1.93 -6.10
N ILE A 15 -1.66 -2.84 -5.13
CA ILE A 15 -2.07 -2.51 -3.77
C ILE A 15 -1.05 -1.60 -3.08
N ILE A 16 0.24 -1.93 -3.20
CA ILE A 16 1.34 -1.14 -2.61
C ILE A 16 1.39 0.25 -3.23
N SER A 17 1.28 0.37 -4.55
CA SER A 17 1.34 1.65 -5.27
C SER A 17 0.21 2.58 -4.85
N VAL A 18 -1.03 2.10 -4.88
CA VAL A 18 -2.21 2.87 -4.45
C VAL A 18 -2.16 3.16 -2.95
N GLY A 19 -1.64 2.22 -2.15
CA GLY A 19 -1.43 2.40 -0.72
C GLY A 19 -0.44 3.52 -0.39
N TYR A 20 0.67 3.61 -1.11
CA TYR A 20 1.64 4.69 -0.94
C TYR A 20 1.03 6.06 -1.27
N TYR A 21 0.32 6.17 -2.38
CA TYR A 21 -0.41 7.37 -2.77
C TYR A 21 -1.39 7.82 -1.65
N LEU A 22 -2.26 6.91 -1.20
CA LEU A 22 -3.29 7.24 -0.21
C LEU A 22 -2.75 7.52 1.20
N ARG A 23 -1.62 6.91 1.58
CA ARG A 23 -1.07 7.03 2.94
C ARG A 23 -0.14 8.23 3.13
N TYR A 24 0.68 8.53 2.12
CA TYR A 24 1.75 9.52 2.24
C TYR A 24 1.52 10.77 1.38
N ASN A 25 0.36 10.88 0.71
CA ASN A 25 0.00 12.01 -0.15
C ASN A 25 1.07 12.31 -1.22
N LEU A 26 1.69 11.24 -1.74
CA LEU A 26 2.73 11.31 -2.77
C LEU A 26 2.11 11.64 -4.13
N SER A 27 2.88 12.28 -5.01
CA SER A 27 2.47 12.44 -6.40
C SER A 27 2.54 11.10 -7.14
N TYR A 28 1.81 10.97 -8.26
CA TYR A 28 1.91 9.77 -9.09
C TYR A 28 3.33 9.53 -9.64
N ARG A 29 4.12 10.60 -9.81
CA ARG A 29 5.52 10.52 -10.24
C ARG A 29 6.42 10.02 -9.13
N ASP A 30 6.21 10.47 -7.89
CA ASP A 30 7.01 9.98 -6.76
C ASP A 30 6.78 8.47 -6.55
N VAL A 31 5.53 8.01 -6.67
CA VAL A 31 5.22 6.57 -6.61
C VAL A 31 5.85 5.83 -7.80
N GLN A 32 5.89 6.45 -8.98
CA GLN A 32 6.57 5.89 -10.15
C GLN A 32 8.07 5.69 -9.90
N GLU A 33 8.75 6.70 -9.39
CA GLU A 33 10.18 6.68 -9.06
C GLU A 33 10.47 5.63 -7.98
N MET A 34 9.66 5.58 -6.93
CA MET A 34 9.78 4.56 -5.88
C MET A 34 9.63 3.13 -6.39
N LEU A 35 8.79 2.90 -7.39
CA LEU A 35 8.65 1.59 -8.03
C LEU A 35 9.84 1.31 -8.94
N TYR A 36 10.31 2.33 -9.67
CA TYR A 36 11.46 2.24 -10.55
C TYR A 36 12.74 1.87 -9.78
N ASP A 37 12.99 2.48 -8.63
CA ASP A 37 14.09 2.15 -7.72
C ASP A 37 14.07 0.69 -7.24
N ARG A 38 12.88 0.07 -7.25
CA ARG A 38 12.67 -1.35 -6.92
C ARG A 38 12.71 -2.27 -8.15
N GLY A 39 13.11 -1.76 -9.31
CA GLY A 39 13.17 -2.49 -10.58
C GLY A 39 11.81 -2.67 -11.26
N ILE A 40 10.76 -1.98 -10.80
CA ILE A 40 9.41 -2.08 -11.34
C ILE A 40 9.14 -0.87 -12.25
N ASN A 41 9.21 -1.09 -13.56
CA ASN A 41 8.92 -0.03 -14.53
C ASN A 41 7.42 0.09 -14.79
N VAL A 42 6.78 1.10 -14.20
CA VAL A 42 5.36 1.44 -14.37
C VAL A 42 5.28 2.92 -14.72
N SER A 43 4.37 3.31 -15.62
CA SER A 43 4.10 4.73 -15.90
C SER A 43 3.19 5.35 -14.84
N HIS A 44 3.43 6.61 -14.46
CA HIS A 44 2.58 7.38 -13.55
C HIS A 44 1.11 7.42 -13.98
N THR A 45 0.80 7.32 -15.29
CA THR A 45 -0.58 7.25 -15.79
C THR A 45 -1.26 5.92 -15.47
N THR A 46 -0.49 4.83 -15.41
CA THR A 46 -0.97 3.52 -14.96
C THR A 46 -1.30 3.55 -13.47
N ILE A 47 -0.47 4.21 -12.67
CA ILE A 47 -0.72 4.42 -11.23
C ILE A 47 -1.99 5.25 -11.03
N TYR A 48 -2.17 6.32 -11.80
CA TYR A 48 -3.41 7.10 -11.81
C TYR A 48 -4.64 6.22 -12.07
N ARG A 49 -4.60 5.36 -13.10
CA ARG A 49 -5.69 4.43 -13.40
C ARG A 49 -5.97 3.46 -12.25
N TRP A 50 -4.94 2.92 -11.61
CA TRP A 50 -5.10 2.05 -10.43
C TRP A 50 -5.71 2.78 -9.24
N VAL A 51 -5.33 4.04 -9.00
CA VAL A 51 -5.91 4.85 -7.93
C VAL A 51 -7.39 5.12 -8.19
N GLN A 52 -7.78 5.41 -9.45
CA GLN A 52 -9.19 5.59 -9.81
C GLN A 52 -10.00 4.29 -9.68
N GLU A 53 -9.44 3.16 -10.12
CA GLU A 53 -10.13 1.85 -10.13
C GLU A 53 -10.22 1.23 -8.73
N TYR A 54 -9.14 1.28 -7.95
CA TYR A 54 -9.00 0.55 -6.69
C TYR A 54 -8.95 1.44 -5.45
N GLY A 55 -8.86 2.76 -5.59
CA GLY A 55 -8.67 3.69 -4.48
C GLY A 55 -9.72 3.52 -3.38
N LYS A 56 -11.01 3.43 -3.74
CA LYS A 56 -12.10 3.23 -2.79
C LYS A 56 -11.99 1.89 -2.05
N LEU A 57 -11.71 0.81 -2.78
CA LEU A 57 -11.58 -0.54 -2.20
C LEU A 57 -10.39 -0.61 -1.24
N ILE A 58 -9.23 -0.11 -1.67
CA ILE A 58 -8.00 -0.13 -0.89
C ILE A 58 -8.14 0.76 0.35
N TYR A 59 -8.79 1.93 0.23
CA TYR A 59 -9.08 2.80 1.36
C TYR A 59 -9.97 2.11 2.42
N GLN A 60 -11.01 1.38 2.00
CA GLN A 60 -11.85 0.61 2.90
C GLN A 60 -11.07 -0.49 3.63
N ILE A 61 -10.24 -1.25 2.90
CA ILE A 61 -9.37 -2.28 3.48
C ILE A 61 -8.43 -1.65 4.52
N TRP A 62 -7.80 -0.51 4.20
CA TRP A 62 -6.92 0.20 5.13
C TRP A 62 -7.64 0.66 6.39
N ASN A 63 -8.86 1.16 6.29
CA ASN A 63 -9.65 1.57 7.45
C ASN A 63 -10.07 0.38 8.32
N THR A 64 -10.41 -0.75 7.70
CA THR A 64 -10.69 -2.00 8.42
C THR A 64 -9.45 -2.49 9.17
N ILE A 65 -8.28 -2.51 8.51
CA ILE A 65 -7.01 -2.90 9.14
C ILE A 65 -6.66 -1.94 10.29
N LYS A 66 -6.82 -0.62 10.11
CA LYS A 66 -6.63 0.37 11.19
C LYS A 66 -7.58 0.11 12.36
N GLY A 67 -8.84 -0.22 12.09
CA GLY A 67 -9.84 -0.55 13.10
C GLY A 67 -9.49 -1.82 13.88
N ILE A 68 -9.08 -2.88 13.18
CA ILE A 68 -8.60 -4.13 13.77
C ILE A 68 -7.37 -3.87 14.63
N TYR A 69 -6.38 -3.12 14.12
CA TYR A 69 -5.19 -2.75 14.88
C TYR A 69 -5.54 -1.96 16.14
N LYS A 70 -6.44 -0.97 16.05
CA LYS A 70 -6.90 -0.17 17.20
C LYS A 70 -7.65 -1.02 18.23
N LYS A 71 -8.45 -1.99 17.78
CA LYS A 71 -9.17 -2.94 18.64
C LYS A 71 -8.21 -3.93 19.31
N ASN A 72 -7.24 -4.47 18.58
CA ASN A 72 -6.24 -5.39 19.12
C ASN A 72 -5.27 -4.69 20.08
N ARG A 73 -4.90 -3.43 19.84
CA ARG A 73 -4.15 -2.61 20.82
C ARG A 73 -4.92 -2.43 22.14
N ARG A 74 -6.25 -2.27 22.08
CA ARG A 74 -7.11 -2.20 23.28
C ARG A 74 -7.26 -3.56 23.98
N ASN A 75 -7.19 -4.65 23.22
CA ASN A 75 -7.40 -6.01 23.71
C ASN A 75 -6.10 -6.76 24.07
N GLY A 76 -4.93 -6.09 23.98
CA GLY A 76 -3.64 -6.60 24.46
C GLY A 76 -3.12 -7.88 23.79
N THR A 77 -3.72 -8.33 22.69
CA THR A 77 -3.44 -9.65 22.12
C THR A 77 -2.87 -9.55 20.70
N LEU A 78 -1.64 -10.04 20.60
CA LEU A 78 -0.77 -10.32 19.45
C LEU A 78 0.01 -9.17 18.79
N PHE A 79 1.31 -9.22 19.09
CA PHE A 79 2.48 -8.62 18.44
C PHE A 79 2.47 -7.10 18.32
N GLY A 80 3.06 -6.46 19.33
CA GLY A 80 3.22 -5.01 19.47
C GLY A 80 4.18 -4.35 18.48
N PHE A 81 4.10 -4.66 17.19
CA PHE A 81 4.82 -3.91 16.16
C PHE A 81 3.81 -3.15 15.28
N SER A 82 4.01 -1.84 15.20
CA SER A 82 3.25 -0.99 14.29
C SER A 82 3.55 -1.41 12.85
N VAL A 83 2.57 -1.35 11.95
CA VAL A 83 2.80 -1.46 10.49
C VAL A 83 3.85 -0.43 10.04
N SER A 84 3.98 0.71 10.73
CA SER A 84 5.07 1.65 10.49
C SER A 84 6.44 1.08 10.88
N THR A 85 6.51 0.23 11.91
CA THR A 85 7.74 -0.48 12.30
C THR A 85 8.07 -1.56 11.28
N GLU A 86 7.10 -2.32 10.79
CA GLU A 86 7.35 -3.30 9.71
C GLU A 86 7.80 -2.62 8.42
N ILE A 87 7.20 -1.49 8.04
CA ILE A 87 7.63 -0.69 6.88
C ILE A 87 9.03 -0.09 7.12
N LYS A 88 9.34 0.39 8.34
CA LYS A 88 10.69 0.88 8.68
C LYS A 88 11.75 -0.24 8.65
N VAL A 89 11.41 -1.42 9.18
CA VAL A 89 12.26 -2.62 9.15
C VAL A 89 12.48 -3.11 7.72
N LEU A 90 11.44 -3.13 6.88
CA LEU A 90 11.54 -3.43 5.45
C LEU A 90 12.33 -2.37 4.66
N MET A 91 12.35 -1.12 5.13
CA MET A 91 13.14 -0.03 4.53
C MET A 91 14.54 0.12 5.15
N GLY A 92 14.96 -0.77 6.07
CA GLY A 92 16.28 -0.71 6.70
C GLY A 92 16.52 0.52 7.59
N ILE A 93 15.46 1.21 8.01
CA ILE A 93 15.56 2.39 8.87
C ILE A 93 15.57 1.90 10.33
N PRO A 94 16.65 2.13 11.10
CA PRO A 94 16.68 1.74 12.50
C PRO A 94 15.59 2.47 13.29
N ALA A 95 15.05 1.75 14.28
CA ALA A 95 13.89 2.18 15.07
C ALA A 95 14.16 3.44 15.89
#